data_AF-A0A956AMQ0-F1
#
_entry.id   AF-A0A956AMQ0-F1
#
_cell.length_a   1.000
_cell.length_b   1.000
_cell.length_c   1.000
_cell.angle_alpha   90.00
_cell.angle_beta   90.00
_cell.angle_gamma   90.00
#
_symmetry.space_group_name_H-M   'P 1'
#
loop_
_entity.id
_entity.type
_entity.pdbx_description
1 polymer ?
#
loop_
_entity_poly.entity_id
_entity_poly.type
_entity_poly.pdbx_seq_one_letter_code
_entity_poly.pdbx_strand_id
1 'polypeptide(L)'
;MDTRTPFPAEWSVRRARDAYLAENGFTIEAYDAPFTDAQLMGVTIKVPNTRRHRWALMWHDLHHALLGYGTDPAGEAEVSAWELRRGLAPVGLYVASIVVGGAALGLLVAPRRTLRAFRATERRASLFHEPVAYERALELSVGELRTLLGIPPQGLYTGRRGLHAGARRTPVL
;
A
#
# COMPACT_ATOMS: atom_id res chain seq x y z
N MET A 1 -11.85 17.89 1.55
CA MET A 1 -10.81 17.36 2.46
C MET A 1 -9.59 17.03 1.63
N ASP A 2 -8.40 17.48 2.02
CA ASP A 2 -7.15 17.01 1.37
C ASP A 2 -6.96 15.54 1.75
N THR A 3 -7.19 14.63 0.81
CA THR A 3 -7.03 13.19 1.06
C THR A 3 -5.56 12.80 1.15
N ARG A 4 -4.62 13.66 0.75
CA ARG A 4 -3.20 13.31 0.64
C ARG A 4 -2.47 13.30 1.98
N THR A 5 -3.15 13.49 3.10
CA THR A 5 -2.64 13.23 4.46
C THR A 5 -3.15 11.90 4.98
N PRO A 6 -2.50 11.25 5.98
CA PRO A 6 -2.94 9.95 6.46
C PRO A 6 -4.41 9.92 6.83
N PHE A 7 -5.06 8.78 6.57
CA PHE A 7 -6.45 8.63 6.96
C PHE A 7 -6.59 8.66 8.50
N PRO A 8 -7.63 9.34 9.02
CA PRO A 8 -7.89 9.41 10.45
C PRO A 8 -8.07 8.03 11.08
N ALA A 9 -7.62 7.88 12.32
CA ALA A 9 -7.62 6.59 13.02
C ALA A 9 -9.03 6.06 13.27
N GLU A 10 -10.00 6.95 13.40
CA GLU A 10 -11.42 6.67 13.65
C GLU A 10 -12.20 6.27 12.40
N TRP A 11 -11.63 6.43 11.19
CA TRP A 11 -12.28 5.94 9.98
C TRP A 11 -12.29 4.42 9.96
N SER A 12 -13.36 3.83 9.43
CA SER A 12 -13.31 2.42 9.06
C SER A 12 -12.27 2.19 7.95
N VAL A 13 -11.66 1.02 7.96
CA VAL A 13 -10.72 0.61 6.91
C VAL A 13 -11.42 0.57 5.55
N ARG A 14 -12.71 0.20 5.50
CA ARG A 14 -13.54 0.30 4.28
C ARG A 14 -13.55 1.72 3.71
N ARG A 15 -13.83 2.72 4.55
CA ARG A 15 -13.83 4.13 4.13
C ARG A 15 -12.45 4.59 3.67
N ALA A 16 -11.39 4.18 4.38
CA ALA A 16 -10.03 4.51 4.01
C ALA A 16 -9.62 3.90 2.66
N ARG A 17 -9.97 2.63 2.41
CA ARG A 17 -9.80 1.96 1.12
C ARG A 17 -10.54 2.69 0.00
N ASP A 18 -11.81 3.03 0.21
CA ASP A 18 -12.62 3.69 -0.83
C ASP A 18 -12.07 5.07 -1.17
N ALA A 19 -11.62 5.82 -0.17
CA ALA A 19 -10.94 7.10 -0.36
C ALA A 19 -9.59 6.93 -1.10
N TYR A 20 -8.81 5.91 -0.76
CA TYR A 20 -7.57 5.55 -1.46
C TYR A 20 -7.84 5.22 -2.94
N LEU A 21 -8.83 4.37 -3.24
CA LEU A 21 -9.15 4.00 -4.60
C LEU A 21 -9.60 5.22 -5.41
N ALA A 22 -10.48 6.04 -4.84
CA ALA A 22 -10.95 7.28 -5.48
C ALA A 22 -9.80 8.27 -5.77
N GLU A 23 -8.88 8.46 -4.82
CA GLU A 23 -7.72 9.34 -4.95
C GLU A 23 -6.77 8.90 -6.09
N ASN A 24 -6.62 7.59 -6.28
CA ASN A 24 -5.77 7.03 -7.32
C ASN A 24 -6.53 6.78 -8.65
N GLY A 25 -7.84 7.04 -8.70
CA GLY A 25 -8.66 6.76 -9.87
C GLY A 25 -8.85 5.27 -10.14
N PHE A 26 -8.65 4.43 -9.13
CA PHE A 26 -8.88 2.98 -9.16
C PHE A 26 -10.34 2.64 -8.83
N THR A 27 -10.73 1.41 -9.12
CA THR A 27 -12.05 0.86 -8.74
C THR A 27 -11.89 -0.53 -8.14
N ILE A 28 -12.90 -1.00 -7.41
CA ILE A 28 -12.86 -2.34 -6.80
C ILE A 28 -12.85 -3.43 -7.89
N GLU A 29 -13.57 -3.21 -8.99
CA GLU A 29 -13.65 -4.13 -10.13
C GLU A 29 -12.30 -4.32 -10.82
N ALA A 30 -11.39 -3.33 -10.70
CA ALA A 30 -10.05 -3.42 -11.27
C ALA A 30 -9.22 -4.57 -10.65
N TYR A 31 -9.54 -5.01 -9.42
CA TYR A 31 -8.89 -6.18 -8.81
C TYR A 31 -9.16 -7.48 -9.57
N ASP A 32 -10.25 -7.55 -10.35
CA ASP A 32 -10.65 -8.73 -11.10
C ASP A 32 -10.19 -8.69 -12.57
N ALA A 33 -9.53 -7.62 -13.00
CA ALA A 33 -8.96 -7.52 -14.34
C ALA A 33 -7.84 -8.56 -14.55
N PRO A 34 -7.69 -9.14 -15.75
CA PRO A 34 -6.67 -10.16 -16.03
C PRO A 34 -5.23 -9.63 -15.94
N PHE A 35 -5.06 -8.31 -16.05
CA PHE A 35 -3.79 -7.61 -15.92
C PHE A 35 -3.97 -6.37 -15.05
N THR A 36 -2.92 -6.03 -14.32
CA THR A 36 -2.83 -4.82 -13.50
C THR A 36 -1.72 -3.93 -14.02
N ASP A 37 -1.85 -2.63 -13.80
CA ASP A 37 -0.91 -1.63 -14.30
C ASP A 37 0.09 -1.28 -13.20
N ALA A 38 1.36 -1.63 -13.41
CA ALA A 38 2.46 -1.23 -12.54
C ALA A 38 3.26 -0.09 -13.19
N GLN A 39 3.58 0.95 -12.42
CA GLN A 39 4.43 2.05 -12.87
C GLN A 39 5.89 1.75 -12.52
N LEU A 40 6.72 1.52 -13.53
CA LEU A 40 8.16 1.37 -13.38
C LEU A 40 8.88 2.52 -14.08
N MET A 41 9.43 3.46 -13.32
CA MET A 41 10.21 4.59 -13.87
C MET A 41 9.48 5.40 -14.96
N GLY A 42 8.16 5.58 -14.82
CA GLY A 42 7.34 6.31 -15.79
C GLY A 42 6.86 5.48 -16.99
N VAL A 43 7.17 4.18 -17.02
CA VAL A 43 6.64 3.21 -17.99
C VAL A 43 5.58 2.36 -17.30
N THR A 44 4.40 2.25 -17.91
CA THR A 44 3.35 1.34 -17.47
C THR A 44 3.62 -0.07 -17.98
N ILE A 45 3.73 -1.03 -17.07
CA ILE A 45 3.92 -2.44 -17.36
C ILE A 45 2.64 -3.19 -16.98
N LYS A 46 2.19 -4.09 -17.86
CA LYS A 46 1.06 -4.99 -17.60
C LYS A 46 1.53 -6.21 -16.82
N VAL A 47 1.06 -6.37 -15.60
CA VAL A 47 1.40 -7.47 -14.71
C VAL A 47 0.24 -8.47 -14.69
N PRO A 48 0.46 -9.75 -15.07
CA PRO A 48 -0.56 -10.79 -15.01
C PRO A 48 -1.18 -10.92 -13.61
N ASN A 49 -2.51 -10.84 -13.55
CA ASN A 49 -3.24 -10.85 -12.29
C ASN A 49 -3.72 -12.25 -11.92
N THR A 50 -2.80 -13.07 -11.41
CA THR A 50 -3.16 -14.38 -10.84
C THR A 50 -4.02 -14.23 -9.60
N ARG A 51 -4.74 -15.29 -9.18
CA ARG A 51 -5.56 -15.27 -7.95
C ARG A 51 -4.78 -14.81 -6.71
N ARG A 52 -3.52 -15.24 -6.58
CA ARG A 52 -2.65 -14.85 -5.45
C ARG A 52 -2.16 -13.41 -5.58
N HIS A 53 -1.88 -12.96 -6.80
CA HIS A 53 -1.54 -11.56 -7.06
C HIS A 53 -2.70 -10.63 -6.71
N ARG A 54 -3.92 -10.94 -7.17
CA ARG A 54 -5.14 -10.22 -6.80
C ARG A 54 -5.30 -10.10 -5.28
N TRP A 55 -5.19 -11.23 -4.57
CA TRP A 55 -5.30 -11.25 -3.12
C TRP A 55 -4.23 -10.36 -2.45
N ALA A 56 -2.98 -10.42 -2.91
CA ALA A 56 -1.92 -9.59 -2.38
C ALA A 56 -2.14 -8.11 -2.69
N LEU A 57 -2.61 -7.78 -3.90
CA LEU A 57 -2.89 -6.41 -4.33
C LEU A 57 -3.95 -5.75 -3.45
N MET A 58 -5.02 -6.48 -3.11
CA MET A 58 -6.04 -5.98 -2.18
C MET A 58 -5.49 -5.64 -0.79
N TRP A 59 -4.53 -6.42 -0.28
CA TRP A 59 -3.88 -6.17 1.01
C TRP A 59 -2.83 -5.06 0.92
N HIS A 60 -2.09 -5.00 -0.18
CA HIS A 60 -1.11 -3.97 -0.48
C HIS A 60 -1.74 -2.58 -0.52
N ASP A 61 -2.90 -2.44 -1.18
CA ASP A 61 -3.66 -1.19 -1.20
C ASP A 61 -4.12 -0.77 0.21
N LEU A 62 -4.47 -1.73 1.07
CA LEU A 62 -4.72 -1.44 2.49
C LEU A 62 -3.44 -1.01 3.23
N HIS A 63 -2.26 -1.54 2.89
CA HIS A 63 -1.00 -1.06 3.47
C HIS A 63 -0.75 0.40 3.13
N HIS A 64 -1.04 0.88 1.92
CA HIS A 64 -0.98 2.33 1.63
C HIS A 64 -1.86 3.14 2.58
N ALA A 65 -3.13 2.76 2.72
CA ALA A 65 -4.07 3.44 3.60
C ALA A 65 -3.63 3.46 5.08
N LEU A 66 -3.04 2.36 5.56
CA LEU A 66 -2.61 2.22 6.95
C LEU A 66 -1.27 2.92 7.22
N LEU A 67 -0.28 2.82 6.33
CA LEU A 67 1.06 3.35 6.55
C LEU A 67 1.14 4.86 6.29
N GLY A 68 0.28 5.37 5.39
CA GLY A 68 0.26 6.77 4.98
C GLY A 68 1.21 7.11 3.83
N TYR A 69 1.96 6.13 3.30
CA TYR A 69 2.83 6.33 2.15
C TYR A 69 2.03 6.56 0.86
N GLY A 70 2.65 7.27 -0.08
CA GLY A 70 2.07 7.60 -1.38
C GLY A 70 2.04 6.44 -2.36
N THR A 71 1.47 6.69 -3.53
CA THR A 71 1.53 5.79 -4.70
C THR A 71 2.48 6.32 -5.78
N ASP A 72 3.26 7.35 -5.46
CA ASP A 72 4.38 7.76 -6.30
C ASP A 72 5.52 6.72 -6.20
N PRO A 73 6.51 6.72 -7.12
CA PRO A 73 7.58 5.71 -7.09
C PRO A 73 8.30 5.58 -5.73
N ALA A 74 8.39 6.67 -4.97
CA ALA A 74 8.98 6.64 -3.64
C ALA A 74 8.05 6.02 -2.58
N GLY A 75 6.74 6.27 -2.64
CA GLY A 75 5.75 5.67 -1.75
C GLY A 75 5.57 4.16 -1.99
N GLU A 76 5.52 3.73 -3.26
CA GLU A 76 5.54 2.30 -3.64
C GLU A 76 6.75 1.57 -3.06
N ALA A 77 7.92 2.21 -3.15
CA ALA A 77 9.15 1.70 -2.57
C ALA A 77 9.12 1.64 -1.03
N GLU A 78 8.51 2.62 -0.36
CA GLU A 78 8.35 2.63 1.10
C GLU A 78 7.43 1.49 1.57
N VAL A 79 6.30 1.27 0.90
CA VAL A 79 5.38 0.14 1.20
C VAL A 79 6.08 -1.20 0.95
N SER A 80 6.70 -1.36 -0.23
CA SER A 80 7.42 -2.59 -0.60
C SER A 80 8.51 -2.94 0.40
N ALA A 81 9.29 -1.95 0.86
CA ALA A 81 10.34 -2.17 1.84
C ALA A 81 9.77 -2.54 3.23
N TRP A 82 8.66 -1.92 3.61
CA TRP A 82 7.96 -2.24 4.87
C TRP A 82 7.37 -3.66 4.87
N GLU A 83 6.79 -4.09 3.75
CA GLU A 83 6.26 -5.44 3.53
C GLU A 83 7.38 -6.49 3.53
N LEU A 84 8.45 -6.25 2.77
CA LEU A 84 9.63 -7.12 2.70
C LEU A 84 10.19 -7.40 4.09
N ARG A 85 10.29 -6.37 4.93
CA ARG A 85 10.81 -6.47 6.29
C ARG A 85 10.01 -7.43 7.18
N ARG A 86 8.72 -7.63 6.87
CA ARG A 86 7.72 -8.39 7.65
C ARG A 86 7.47 -9.79 7.11
N GLY A 87 8.10 -10.14 6.00
CA GLY A 87 8.04 -11.46 5.41
C GLY A 87 7.00 -11.55 4.28
N LEU A 88 7.38 -12.31 3.26
CA LEU A 88 6.62 -12.47 2.01
C LEU A 88 6.28 -13.93 1.72
N ALA A 89 6.50 -14.84 2.68
CA ALA A 89 6.23 -16.26 2.48
C ALA A 89 4.78 -16.55 2.02
N PRO A 90 3.73 -15.89 2.57
CA PRO A 90 2.35 -16.16 2.15
C PRO A 90 2.03 -15.76 0.70
N VAL A 91 2.68 -14.70 0.18
CA VAL A 91 2.36 -14.16 -1.16
C VAL A 91 2.95 -14.99 -2.32
N GLY A 92 3.85 -15.93 -2.03
CA GLY A 92 4.52 -16.77 -3.03
C GLY A 92 5.56 -16.03 -3.88
N LEU A 93 6.38 -16.78 -4.61
CA LEU A 93 7.57 -16.25 -5.29
C LEU A 93 7.27 -15.14 -6.30
N TYR A 94 6.18 -15.26 -7.07
CA TYR A 94 5.80 -14.29 -8.09
C TYR A 94 5.49 -12.91 -7.50
N VAL A 95 4.68 -12.84 -6.44
CA VAL A 95 4.36 -11.56 -5.79
C VAL A 95 5.57 -11.08 -4.98
N ALA A 96 6.27 -12.00 -4.32
CA ALA A 96 7.46 -11.65 -3.56
C ALA A 96 8.53 -10.99 -4.44
N SER A 97 8.72 -11.42 -5.69
CA SER A 97 9.68 -10.79 -6.60
C SER A 97 9.27 -9.36 -7.00
N ILE A 98 7.97 -9.08 -7.13
CA ILE A 98 7.45 -7.72 -7.37
C ILE A 98 7.76 -6.82 -6.17
N VAL A 99 7.43 -7.26 -4.95
CA VAL A 99 7.68 -6.49 -3.72
C VAL A 99 9.18 -6.28 -3.49
N VAL A 100 10.00 -7.32 -3.65
CA VAL A 100 11.47 -7.20 -3.56
C VAL A 100 12.01 -6.24 -4.62
N GLY A 101 11.49 -6.33 -5.85
CA GLY A 101 11.85 -5.42 -6.95
C GLY A 101 11.52 -3.96 -6.63
N GLY A 102 10.32 -3.69 -6.10
CA GLY A 102 9.90 -2.36 -5.67
C GLY A 102 10.79 -1.80 -4.56
N ALA A 103 11.12 -2.61 -3.56
CA ALA A 103 12.04 -2.22 -2.49
C ALA A 103 13.47 -1.95 -3.01
N ALA A 104 13.98 -2.81 -3.89
CA ALA A 104 15.31 -2.66 -4.50
C ALA A 104 15.39 -1.40 -5.38
N LEU A 105 14.37 -1.13 -6.18
CA LEU A 105 14.26 0.10 -6.96
C LEU A 105 14.22 1.34 -6.07
N GLY A 106 13.54 1.24 -4.93
CA GLY A 106 13.52 2.26 -3.89
C GLY A 106 14.91 2.68 -3.41
N LEU A 107 15.84 1.73 -3.30
CA LEU A 107 17.23 2.02 -2.92
C LEU A 107 17.98 2.84 -3.98
N LEU A 108 17.48 2.89 -5.22
CA LEU A 108 18.01 3.74 -6.28
C LEU A 108 17.32 5.11 -6.35
N VAL A 109 15.99 5.16 -6.16
CA VAL A 109 15.19 6.39 -6.33
C VAL A 109 15.08 7.21 -5.05
N ALA A 110 14.86 6.56 -3.92
CA ALA A 110 14.55 7.20 -2.64
C ALA A 110 15.22 6.48 -1.44
N PRO A 111 16.54 6.23 -1.47
CA PRO A 111 17.23 5.30 -0.55
C PRO A 111 16.96 5.56 0.92
N ARG A 112 17.02 6.82 1.35
CA ARG A 112 16.81 7.20 2.76
C ARG A 112 15.37 6.90 3.21
N ARG A 113 14.39 7.14 2.35
CA ARG A 113 12.97 6.88 2.62
C ARG A 113 12.70 5.37 2.68
N THR A 114 13.20 4.63 1.70
CA THR A 114 13.09 3.17 1.63
C THR A 114 13.74 2.49 2.83
N LEU A 115 14.97 2.88 3.22
CA LEU A 115 15.64 2.33 4.40
C LEU A 115 14.93 2.68 5.70
N ARG A 116 14.36 3.89 5.81
CA ARG A 116 13.55 4.28 6.95
C ARG A 116 12.29 3.42 7.05
N ALA A 117 11.58 3.20 5.95
CA ALA A 117 10.39 2.35 5.92
C ALA A 117 10.71 0.88 6.24
N PHE A 118 11.82 0.36 5.71
CA PHE A 118 12.33 -0.98 6.05
C PHE A 118 12.65 -1.11 7.54
N ARG A 119 13.11 -0.05 8.20
CA ARG A 119 13.43 -0.06 9.63
C ARG A 119 12.25 0.34 10.53
N ALA A 120 11.14 0.76 9.94
CA ALA A 120 10.03 1.30 10.69
C ALA A 120 9.29 0.19 11.47
N THR A 121 9.22 0.41 12.79
CA THR A 121 8.52 -0.35 13.84
C THR A 121 8.96 -1.79 14.10
N GLU A 122 8.48 -2.34 15.22
CA GLU A 122 8.76 -3.71 15.67
C GLU A 122 8.31 -4.76 14.65
N ARG A 123 8.98 -5.92 14.66
CA ARG A 123 8.69 -7.06 13.77
C ARG A 123 7.34 -7.72 14.11
N ARG A 124 6.23 -7.10 13.74
CA ARG A 124 4.93 -7.78 13.62
C ARG A 124 4.65 -8.14 12.16
N ALA A 125 3.87 -9.20 11.96
CA ALA A 125 3.49 -9.66 10.63
C ALA A 125 2.66 -8.60 9.89
N SER A 126 2.80 -8.53 8.57
CA SER A 126 1.93 -7.71 7.71
C SER A 126 0.58 -8.40 7.46
N LEU A 127 -0.35 -7.71 6.81
CA LEU A 127 -1.66 -8.29 6.42
C LEU A 127 -1.54 -9.49 5.47
N PHE A 128 -0.40 -9.70 4.82
CA PHE A 128 -0.16 -10.92 4.04
C PHE A 128 -0.18 -12.19 4.89
N HIS A 129 -0.01 -12.10 6.20
CA HIS A 129 -0.12 -13.27 7.10
C HIS A 129 -1.55 -13.49 7.61
N GLU A 130 -2.53 -12.75 7.05
CA GLU A 130 -3.96 -12.84 7.38
C GLU A 130 -4.24 -12.89 8.90
N PRO A 131 -3.76 -11.90 9.68
CA PRO A 131 -4.07 -11.85 11.11
C PRO A 131 -5.58 -11.66 11.37
N VAL A 132 -6.33 -11.28 10.33
CA VAL A 132 -7.78 -11.09 10.31
C VAL A 132 -8.30 -11.32 8.89
N ALA A 133 -9.53 -11.84 8.76
CA ALA A 133 -10.19 -12.00 7.45
C ALA A 133 -10.43 -10.63 6.78
N TYR A 134 -10.38 -10.57 5.44
CA TYR A 134 -10.47 -9.31 4.69
C TYR A 134 -11.73 -8.50 5.03
N GLU A 135 -12.92 -9.09 4.97
CA GLU A 135 -14.16 -8.37 5.29
C GLU A 135 -14.18 -7.86 6.74
N ARG A 136 -13.63 -8.65 7.68
CA ARG A 136 -13.51 -8.21 9.07
C ARG A 136 -12.50 -7.06 9.20
N ALA A 137 -11.40 -7.08 8.45
CA ALA A 137 -10.44 -5.99 8.43
C ALA A 137 -11.08 -4.67 7.97
N LEU A 138 -11.99 -4.73 6.99
CA LEU A 138 -12.70 -3.55 6.47
C LEU A 138 -13.66 -2.92 7.50
N GLU A 139 -14.17 -3.71 8.45
CA GLU A 139 -15.06 -3.23 9.52
C GLU A 139 -14.32 -2.57 10.68
N LEU A 140 -13.05 -2.92 10.89
CA LEU A 140 -12.22 -2.28 11.91
C LEU A 140 -12.00 -0.80 11.57
N SER A 141 -11.70 -0.02 12.61
CA SER A 141 -11.11 1.30 12.41
C SER A 141 -9.66 1.19 11.94
N VAL A 142 -9.19 2.21 11.23
CA VAL A 142 -7.80 2.34 10.80
C VAL A 142 -6.85 2.26 12.00
N GLY A 143 -7.20 2.87 13.13
CA GLY A 143 -6.41 2.85 14.37
C GLY A 143 -6.30 1.47 14.99
N GLU A 144 -7.40 0.71 15.03
CA GLU A 144 -7.39 -0.69 15.51
C GLU A 144 -6.49 -1.56 14.63
N LEU A 145 -6.64 -1.46 13.30
CA LEU A 145 -5.83 -2.28 12.39
C LEU A 145 -4.34 -1.87 12.40
N ARG A 146 -4.04 -0.57 12.55
CA ARG A 146 -2.67 -0.09 12.80
C ARG A 146 -2.09 -0.72 14.08
N THR A 147 -2.86 -0.72 15.17
CA THR A 147 -2.44 -1.31 16.45
C THR A 147 -2.14 -2.81 16.32
N LEU A 148 -3.01 -3.57 15.62
CA LEU A 148 -2.78 -4.99 15.36
C LEU A 148 -1.44 -5.26 14.65
N LEU A 149 -1.08 -4.37 13.72
CA LEU A 149 0.15 -4.46 12.91
C LEU A 149 1.38 -3.81 13.57
N GLY A 150 1.25 -3.23 14.77
CA GLY A 150 2.35 -2.50 15.43
C GLY A 150 2.74 -1.22 14.70
N ILE A 151 1.75 -0.53 14.12
CA ILE A 151 1.87 0.78 13.47
C ILE A 151 1.34 1.84 14.46
N PRO A 152 2.01 3.00 14.62
CA PRO A 152 1.48 4.10 15.43
C PRO A 152 0.09 4.56 14.96
N PRO A 153 -0.77 5.10 15.84
CA PRO A 153 -2.13 5.50 15.48
C PRO A 153 -2.21 6.44 14.27
N GLN A 154 -1.22 7.32 14.10
CA GLN A 154 -1.11 8.27 12.99
C GLN A 154 -0.54 7.71 11.68
N GLY A 155 -0.12 6.44 11.64
CA GLY A 155 0.64 5.86 10.54
C GLY A 155 2.16 6.10 10.66
N LEU A 156 2.92 5.73 9.63
CA LEU A 156 4.39 5.89 9.60
C LEU A 156 4.85 7.14 8.87
N TYR A 157 4.01 7.66 7.97
CA TYR A 157 4.24 8.91 7.28
C TYR A 157 3.07 9.84 7.53
N THR A 158 3.35 11.04 8.03
CA THR A 158 2.32 12.05 8.40
C THR A 158 2.27 13.26 7.47
N GLY A 159 3.17 13.31 6.48
CA GLY A 159 3.20 14.39 5.49
C GLY A 159 2.16 14.22 4.39
N ARG A 160 2.21 15.15 3.43
CA ARG A 160 1.41 15.06 2.21
C ARG A 160 2.02 14.03 1.25
N ARG A 161 1.28 12.96 0.95
CA ARG A 161 1.77 11.83 0.14
C ARG A 161 1.73 12.10 -1.36
N GLY A 162 2.71 11.55 -2.08
CA GLY A 162 2.79 11.54 -3.54
C GLY A 162 1.72 10.63 -4.16
N LEU A 163 1.30 10.92 -5.38
CA LEU A 163 0.39 10.07 -6.15
C LEU A 163 1.06 9.69 -7.47
N HIS A 164 0.76 8.50 -7.99
CA HIS A 164 1.24 8.09 -9.32
C HIS A 164 0.76 9.05 -10.42
N ALA A 165 1.47 9.08 -11.54
CA ALA A 165 1.20 10.01 -12.65
C ALA A 165 -0.20 9.85 -13.28
N GLY A 166 -0.82 8.68 -13.13
CA GLY A 166 -2.16 8.38 -13.66
C GLY A 166 -3.30 8.72 -12.69
N ALA A 167 -3.01 9.12 -11.46
CA ALA A 167 -4.03 9.49 -10.50
C ALA A 167 -4.80 10.71 -10.99
N ARG A 168 -6.14 10.69 -10.90
CA ARG A 168 -6.96 11.83 -11.31
C ARG A 168 -6.59 13.03 -10.45
N ARG A 169 -6.01 14.06 -11.07
CA ARG A 169 -5.86 15.36 -10.41
C ARG A 169 -7.25 15.97 -10.30
N THR A 170 -7.85 15.98 -9.11
CA THR A 170 -9.00 16.86 -8.87
C THR A 170 -8.51 18.29 -9.14
N PRO A 171 -9.13 19.05 -10.07
CA PRO A 171 -8.81 20.45 -10.23
C PRO A 171 -9.06 21.13 -8.88
N VAL A 172 -8.07 21.81 -8.34
CA VAL A 172 -8.30 22.77 -7.27
C VAL A 172 -9.00 23.95 -7.93
N LEU A 173 -10.32 24.05 -7.75
CA LEU A 173 -11.08 25.27 -8.06
C LEU A 173 -10.80 26.33 -6.99
#